data_AF-A0A957UA04-F1
#
_entry.id   AF-A0A957UA04-F1
#
_cell.length_a   1.000
_cell.length_b   1.000
_cell.length_c   1.000
_cell.angle_alpha   90.00
_cell.angle_beta   90.00
_cell.angle_gamma   90.00
#
_symmetry.space_group_name_H-M   'P 1'
#
loop_
_entity.id
_entity.type
_entity.pdbx_description
1 polymer ?
#
loop_
_entity_poly.entity_id
_entity_poly.type
_entity_poly.pdbx_seq_one_letter_code
_entity_poly.pdbx_strand_id
1 'polypeptide(L)'
;MSPIEYHSGSFPSTEQFRKELRESSEQYDPVDKLLALQRELIELEAKYGISSAEAFQQYQNGEAGDDRERMWWAGRYRQYIQLKAMLSESLQLIV
;
A
#
# COMPACT_ATOMS: atom_id res chain seq x y z
N MET A 1 -0.97 -5.54 11.78
CA MET A 1 0.13 -6.35 11.24
C MET A 1 1.41 -6.00 11.99
N SER A 2 2.02 -6.96 12.65
CA SER A 2 3.38 -6.79 13.19
C SER A 2 4.40 -7.10 12.09
N PRO A 3 5.43 -6.26 11.87
CA PRO A 3 6.46 -6.57 10.90
C PRO A 3 7.21 -7.84 11.30
N ILE A 4 7.55 -8.69 10.33
CA ILE A 4 8.50 -9.78 10.54
C ILE A 4 9.89 -9.14 10.46
N GLU A 5 10.60 -9.09 11.58
CA GLU A 5 11.92 -8.46 11.68
C GLU A 5 13.00 -9.50 11.91
N TYR A 6 14.04 -9.46 11.08
CA TYR A 6 15.24 -10.28 11.23
C TYR A 6 16.44 -9.39 11.53
N HIS A 7 17.22 -9.75 12.54
CA HIS A 7 18.43 -9.04 12.91
C HIS A 7 19.66 -9.79 12.37
N SER A 8 20.77 -9.08 12.18
CA SER A 8 21.98 -9.66 11.60
C SER A 8 22.46 -10.85 12.44
N GLY A 9 22.50 -12.05 11.86
CA GLY A 9 22.84 -13.31 12.53
C GLY A 9 21.65 -14.20 12.91
N SER A 10 20.41 -13.74 12.75
CA SER A 10 19.19 -14.51 13.00
C SER A 10 18.35 -14.66 11.72
N PHE A 11 18.96 -15.17 10.65
CA PHE A 11 18.20 -15.50 9.44
C PHE A 11 17.40 -16.78 9.68
N PRO A 12 16.09 -16.77 9.36
CA PRO A 12 15.26 -17.96 9.50
C PRO A 12 15.70 -19.01 8.48
N SER A 13 15.50 -20.28 8.81
CA SER A 13 15.48 -21.31 7.76
C SER A 13 14.33 -21.05 6.78
N THR A 14 14.42 -21.58 5.56
CA THR A 14 13.36 -21.46 4.54
C THR A 14 11.98 -21.89 5.06
N GLU A 15 11.92 -22.93 5.89
CA GLU A 15 10.68 -23.44 6.48
C GLU A 15 10.10 -22.50 7.53
N GLN A 16 10.96 -21.90 8.37
CA GLN A 16 10.54 -20.90 9.36
C GLN A 16 9.99 -19.64 8.67
N PHE A 17 10.69 -19.13 7.65
CA PHE A 17 10.22 -17.99 6.87
C PHE A 17 8.85 -18.25 6.22
N ARG A 18 8.65 -19.43 5.63
CA ARG A 18 7.37 -19.82 5.03
C ARG A 18 6.24 -19.89 6.05
N LYS A 19 6.52 -20.41 7.25
CA LYS A 19 5.56 -20.48 8.34
C LYS A 19 5.16 -19.08 8.81
N GLU A 20 6.13 -18.22 9.08
CA GLU A 20 5.91 -16.84 9.53
C GLU A 20 5.15 -16.01 8.48
N LEU A 21 5.48 -16.16 7.19
CA LEU A 21 4.73 -15.53 6.10
C LEU A 21 3.27 -15.97 6.06
N ARG A 22 3.00 -17.27 6.26
CA ARG A 22 1.64 -17.80 6.26
C ARG A 22 0.83 -17.23 7.42
N GLU A 23 1.38 -17.29 8.64
CA GLU A 23 0.73 -16.76 9.85
C GLU A 23 0.45 -15.25 9.72
N SER A 24 1.38 -14.50 9.12
CA SER A 24 1.20 -13.07 8.83
C SER A 24 0.11 -12.82 7.77
N SER A 25 0.06 -13.66 6.73
CA SER A 25 -0.95 -13.55 5.68
C SER A 25 -2.38 -13.86 6.16
N GLU A 26 -2.54 -14.73 7.14
CA GLU A 26 -3.85 -15.06 7.74
C GLU A 26 -4.46 -13.87 8.51
N GLN A 27 -3.62 -12.94 8.97
CA GLN A 27 -4.05 -11.71 9.65
C GLN A 27 -4.19 -10.52 8.69
N TYR A 28 -3.87 -10.69 7.41
CA TYR A 28 -3.93 -9.62 6.43
C TYR A 28 -5.35 -9.46 5.89
N ASP A 29 -5.99 -8.35 6.24
CA ASP A 29 -7.27 -7.93 5.66
C ASP A 29 -7.04 -6.89 4.54
N PRO A 30 -7.19 -7.27 3.26
CA PRO A 30 -7.01 -6.36 2.14
C PRO A 30 -8.09 -5.27 2.05
N VAL A 31 -9.30 -5.50 2.57
CA VAL A 31 -10.39 -4.52 2.54
C VAL A 31 -10.11 -3.43 3.57
N ASP A 32 -9.73 -3.82 4.79
CA ASP A 32 -9.32 -2.86 5.83
C ASP A 32 -8.12 -2.04 5.39
N LYS A 33 -7.14 -2.67 4.72
CA LYS A 33 -5.98 -1.95 4.15
C LYS A 33 -6.41 -0.95 3.07
N LEU A 34 -7.37 -1.30 2.21
CA LEU A 34 -7.90 -0.40 1.19
C LEU A 34 -8.61 0.80 1.82
N LEU A 35 -9.41 0.59 2.86
CA LEU A 35 -10.10 1.65 3.60
C LEU A 35 -9.12 2.58 4.32
N ALA A 36 -8.04 2.03 4.89
CA ALA A 36 -6.98 2.83 5.50
C ALA A 36 -6.29 3.72 4.46
N LEU A 37 -5.93 3.17 3.30
CA LEU A 37 -5.35 3.95 2.20
C LEU A 37 -6.31 5.05 1.71
N GLN A 38 -7.60 4.75 1.56
CA GLN A 38 -8.60 5.74 1.16
C GLN A 38 -8.67 6.93 2.13
N ARG A 39 -8.57 6.69 3.45
CA ARG A 39 -8.57 7.75 4.47
C ARG A 39 -7.31 8.62 4.37
N GLU A 40 -6.13 7.99 4.26
CA GLU A 40 -4.86 8.71 4.05
C GLU A 40 -4.92 9.61 2.81
N LEU A 41 -5.50 9.11 1.72
CA LEU A 41 -5.65 9.87 0.47
C LEU A 41 -6.60 11.07 0.64
N ILE A 42 -7.75 10.89 1.30
CA ILE A 42 -8.70 11.99 1.56
C ILE A 42 -8.06 13.12 2.37
N GLU A 43 -7.23 12.78 3.37
CA GLU A 43 -6.52 13.78 4.17
C GLU A 43 -5.53 14.60 3.33
N LEU A 44 -4.79 13.94 2.43
CA LEU A 44 -3.86 14.60 1.52
C LEU A 44 -4.58 15.45 0.48
N GLU A 45 -5.68 14.94 -0.08
CA GLU A 45 -6.52 15.68 -1.04
C GLU A 45 -7.08 16.96 -0.41
N ALA A 46 -7.58 16.87 0.83
CA ALA A 46 -8.05 18.03 1.58
C ALA A 46 -6.93 19.02 1.89
N LYS A 47 -5.72 18.53 2.22
CA LYS A 47 -4.56 19.37 2.55
C LYS A 47 -4.04 20.16 1.34
N TYR A 48 -3.98 19.53 0.17
CA TYR A 48 -3.37 20.12 -1.03
C TYR A 48 -4.38 20.67 -2.03
N GLY A 49 -5.67 20.39 -1.86
CA GLY A 49 -6.74 20.92 -2.72
C GLY A 49 -6.79 20.31 -4.12
N ILE A 50 -6.15 19.15 -4.32
CA ILE A 50 -6.16 18.41 -5.59
C ILE A 50 -6.46 16.94 -5.31
N SER A 51 -7.01 16.22 -6.28
CA SER A 51 -7.24 14.79 -6.16
C SER A 51 -5.93 14.00 -6.12
N SER A 52 -5.96 12.80 -5.55
CA SER A 52 -4.80 11.89 -5.55
C SER A 52 -4.43 11.45 -6.97
N ALA A 53 -5.40 11.41 -7.88
CA ALA A 53 -5.16 11.17 -9.30
C ALA A 53 -4.32 12.28 -9.93
N GLU A 54 -4.65 13.55 -9.66
CA GLU A 54 -3.89 14.71 -10.13
C GLU A 54 -2.49 14.74 -9.51
N ALA A 55 -2.38 14.53 -8.19
CA ALA A 55 -1.09 14.45 -7.51
C ALA A 55 -0.19 13.35 -8.12
N PHE A 56 -0.76 12.21 -8.48
CA PHE A 56 -0.04 11.12 -9.12
C PHE A 56 0.37 11.43 -10.57
N GLN A 57 -0.40 12.22 -11.30
CA GLN A 57 0.00 12.73 -12.62
C GLN A 57 1.17 13.72 -12.49
N GLN A 58 1.10 14.67 -11.56
CA GLN A 58 2.21 15.59 -11.28
C GLN A 58 3.50 14.83 -10.92
N TYR A 59 3.39 13.78 -10.09
CA TYR A 59 4.52 12.91 -9.76
C TYR A 59 5.11 12.23 -11.00
N GLN A 60 4.27 11.66 -11.88
CA GLN A 60 4.72 11.01 -13.11
C GLN A 60 5.40 11.99 -14.10
N ASN A 61 4.99 13.25 -14.09
CA ASN A 61 5.59 14.30 -14.89
C ASN A 61 6.89 14.86 -14.30
N GLY A 62 7.30 14.41 -13.10
CA GLY A 62 8.46 14.95 -12.38
C GLY A 62 8.20 16.29 -11.68
N GLU A 63 6.94 16.72 -11.58
CA GLU A 63 6.52 17.98 -10.97
C GLU A 63 6.44 17.91 -9.43
N ALA A 64 6.66 16.72 -8.85
CA ALA A 64 6.74 16.54 -7.39
C ALA A 64 8.03 17.10 -6.79
N GLY A 65 9.09 17.29 -7.59
CA GLY A 65 10.41 17.71 -7.10
C GLY A 65 10.93 16.78 -6.00
N ASP A 66 11.63 17.38 -5.01
CA ASP A 66 12.14 16.68 -3.82
C ASP A 66 11.16 16.73 -2.63
N ASP A 67 9.88 17.04 -2.87
CA ASP A 67 8.86 17.04 -1.81
C ASP A 67 8.54 15.59 -1.41
N ARG A 68 9.12 15.20 -0.26
CA ARG A 68 8.94 13.86 0.33
C ARG A 68 7.48 13.51 0.56
N GLU A 69 6.63 14.46 0.91
CA GLU A 69 5.21 14.20 1.17
C GLU A 69 4.47 13.92 -0.14
N ARG A 70 4.76 14.68 -1.21
CA ARG A 70 4.21 14.42 -2.56
C ARG A 70 4.66 13.07 -3.13
N MET A 71 5.94 12.72 -2.97
CA MET A 71 6.45 11.41 -3.38
C MET A 71 5.78 10.27 -2.61
N TRP A 72 5.61 10.43 -1.29
CA TRP A 72 4.93 9.46 -0.46
C TRP A 72 3.45 9.31 -0.84
N TRP A 73 2.75 10.43 -1.08
CA TRP A 73 1.36 10.45 -1.54
C TRP A 73 1.18 9.68 -2.84
N ALA A 74 2.03 9.91 -3.84
CA ALA A 74 2.01 9.16 -5.09
C ALA A 74 2.15 7.64 -4.86
N GLY A 75 3.02 7.24 -3.93
CA GLY A 75 3.16 5.85 -3.50
C GLY A 75 1.89 5.28 -2.88
N ARG A 76 1.21 6.04 -2.00
CA ARG A 76 -0.06 5.63 -1.38
C ARG A 76 -1.17 5.47 -2.40
N TYR A 77 -1.28 6.40 -3.35
CA TYR A 77 -2.28 6.32 -4.40
C TYR A 77 -2.05 5.12 -5.32
N ARG A 78 -0.80 4.83 -5.67
CA ARG A 78 -0.45 3.62 -6.44
C ARG A 78 -0.85 2.34 -5.71
N GLN A 79 -0.55 2.24 -4.41
CA GLN A 79 -0.95 1.08 -3.59
C GLN A 79 -2.47 0.91 -3.56
N TYR A 80 -3.22 2.01 -3.43
CA TYR A 80 -4.68 2.00 -3.45
C TYR A 80 -5.23 1.44 -4.76
N ILE A 81 -4.75 1.91 -5.92
CA ILE A 81 -5.21 1.42 -7.22
C ILE A 81 -4.92 -0.07 -7.38
N GLN A 82 -3.71 -0.50 -7.04
CA GLN A 82 -3.30 -1.91 -7.16
C GLN A 82 -4.17 -2.82 -6.28
N LEU A 83 -4.40 -2.42 -5.03
CA LEU A 83 -5.21 -3.19 -4.09
C LEU A 83 -6.69 -3.24 -4.53
N LYS A 84 -7.22 -2.12 -5.02
CA LYS A 84 -8.57 -2.05 -5.58
C LYS A 84 -8.75 -2.97 -6.80
N ALA A 85 -7.76 -2.99 -7.71
CA ALA A 85 -7.78 -3.86 -8.87
C ALA A 85 -7.75 -5.34 -8.47
N MET A 86 -6.82 -5.73 -7.59
CA MET A 86 -6.68 -7.09 -7.07
C MET A 86 -7.99 -7.59 -6.41
N LEU A 87 -8.63 -6.76 -5.59
CA LEU A 87 -9.91 -7.08 -4.97
C LEU A 87 -11.04 -7.22 -6.01
N SER A 88 -11.06 -6.34 -7.02
CA SER A 88 -12.06 -6.41 -8.09
C SER A 88 -11.93 -7.70 -8.91
N GLU A 89 -10.69 -8.09 -9.25
CA GLU A 89 -10.39 -9.36 -9.93
C GLU A 89 -10.79 -10.57 -9.07
N SER A 90 -10.49 -10.53 -7.78
CA SER A 90 -10.84 -11.61 -6.85
C SER A 90 -12.36 -11.80 -6.73
N LEU A 91 -13.12 -10.71 -6.73
CA LEU A 91 -14.58 -10.75 -6.69
C LEU A 91 -15.19 -11.32 -7.99
N GLN A 92 -14.58 -11.05 -9.15
CA GLN A 92 -15.03 -11.62 -10.44
C GLN A 92 -14.86 -13.14 -10.52
N LEU A 93 -13.97 -13.74 -9.72
CA LEU A 93 -13.80 -15.20 -9.67
C LEU A 93 -14.87 -15.91 -8.82
N ILE A 94 -15.61 -15.16 -7.99
CA ILE A 94 -16.60 -15.70 -7.06
C ILE A 94 -18.03 -15.57 -7.62
N VAL A 95 -18.23 -14.71 -8.62
CA VAL A 95 -19.52 -14.43 -9.27
C VAL A 95 -19.70 -15.23 -10.56
#